data_AF-A0A0J8QPD3-F1
#
_entry.id   AF-A0A0J8QPD3-F1
#
_cell.length_a   1.000
_cell.length_b   1.000
_cell.length_c   1.000
_cell.angle_alpha   90.00
_cell.angle_beta   90.00
_cell.angle_gamma   90.00
#
_symmetry.space_group_name_H-M   'P 1'
#
loop_
_entity.id
_entity.type
_entity.pdbx_description
1 polymer ?
#
loop_
_entity_poly.entity_id
_entity_poly.type
_entity_poly.pdbx_seq_one_letter_code
_entity_poly.pdbx_strand_id
1 'polypeptide(L)'
;MPQLTFTPWKEYSQLVAVRDQFYPPPGYQGPDMRPKASSIVWVWKVRGNLPHAVEATALLTDAILHDDPGKNSIFSIRATYSSAFCSVSDLSLGW
;
A
#
# COMPACT_ATOMS: atom_id res chain seq x y z
N MET A 1 19.60 -5.84 25.84
CA MET A 1 19.86 -6.49 24.53
C MET A 1 19.40 -5.54 23.45
N PRO A 2 20.17 -5.32 22.36
CA PRO A 2 19.72 -4.44 21.27
C PRO A 2 18.50 -5.06 20.57
N GLN A 3 17.48 -4.25 20.27
CA GLN A 3 16.31 -4.72 19.53
C GLN A 3 16.66 -4.84 18.05
N LEU A 4 16.71 -6.06 17.54
CA LEU A 4 16.97 -6.33 16.12
C LEU A 4 15.65 -6.28 15.35
N THR A 5 15.44 -5.22 14.57
CA THR A 5 14.24 -5.07 13.74
C THR A 5 14.52 -5.57 12.32
N PHE A 6 13.85 -6.64 11.91
CA PHE A 6 13.89 -7.11 10.53
C PHE A 6 12.93 -6.27 9.68
N THR A 7 13.36 -5.85 8.50
CA THR A 7 12.51 -5.07 7.57
C THR A 7 12.51 -5.72 6.19
N PRO A 8 11.40 -5.60 5.43
CA PRO A 8 11.29 -6.28 4.12
C PRO A 8 11.99 -5.54 2.98
N TRP A 9 12.30 -4.25 3.16
CA TRP A 9 13.13 -3.46 2.27
C TRP A 9 14.62 -3.68 2.54
N LYS A 10 15.44 -3.64 1.49
CA LYS A 10 16.88 -3.87 1.59
C LYS A 10 17.59 -2.70 2.26
N GLU A 11 17.16 -1.49 1.93
CA GLU A 11 17.72 -0.22 2.42
C GLU A 11 16.58 0.75 2.75
N TYR A 12 16.80 1.62 3.73
CA TYR A 12 15.83 2.65 4.13
C TYR A 12 15.49 3.61 2.96
N SER A 13 16.44 3.87 2.08
CA SER A 13 16.26 4.65 0.84
C SER A 13 15.12 4.12 -0.03
N GLN A 14 14.92 2.79 -0.07
CA GLN A 14 13.85 2.17 -0.85
C GLN A 14 12.47 2.48 -0.28
N LEU A 15 12.34 2.52 1.05
CA LEU A 15 11.10 2.88 1.72
C LEU A 15 10.72 4.34 1.40
N VAL A 16 11.70 5.24 1.48
CA VAL A 16 11.50 6.67 1.15
C VAL A 16 11.10 6.82 -0.32
N ALA A 17 11.77 6.11 -1.24
CA ALA A 17 11.44 6.17 -2.66
C ALA A 17 10.01 5.67 -2.96
N VAL A 18 9.55 4.62 -2.27
CA VAL A 18 8.16 4.11 -2.41
C VAL A 18 7.15 5.12 -1.86
N ARG A 19 7.44 5.77 -0.72
CA ARG A 19 6.62 6.86 -0.19
C ARG A 19 6.47 8.00 -1.20
N ASP A 20 7.58 8.44 -1.79
CA ASP A 20 7.58 9.55 -2.74
C ASP A 20 6.85 9.19 -4.05
N GLN A 21 6.79 7.89 -4.40
CA GLN A 21 5.96 7.40 -5.51
C GLN A 21 4.46 7.40 -5.18
N PHE A 22 4.08 7.11 -3.94
CA PHE A 22 2.68 7.21 -3.49
C PHE A 22 2.20 8.66 -3.38
N TYR A 23 3.08 9.55 -2.90
CA TYR A 23 2.77 10.95 -2.62
C TYR A 23 3.74 11.88 -3.36
N PRO A 24 3.59 12.03 -4.69
CA PRO A 24 4.44 12.92 -5.46
C PRO A 24 4.21 14.39 -5.04
N PRO A 25 5.24 15.25 -5.14
CA PRO A 25 5.13 16.66 -4.77
C PRO A 25 4.12 17.40 -5.66
N PRO A 26 3.48 18.47 -5.13
CA PRO A 26 2.57 19.29 -5.92
C PRO A 26 3.32 19.88 -7.13
N GLY A 27 2.84 19.59 -8.34
CA GLY A 27 3.48 20.00 -9.59
C GLY A 27 4.30 18.92 -10.30
N TYR A 28 4.33 17.68 -9.79
CA TYR A 28 4.88 16.54 -10.53
C TYR A 28 4.06 16.27 -11.81
N GLN A 29 4.71 16.40 -12.97
CA GLN A 29 4.10 16.13 -14.30
C GLN A 29 4.54 14.79 -14.92
N GLY A 30 5.21 13.94 -14.12
CA GLY A 30 5.66 12.63 -14.60
C GLY A 30 4.53 11.59 -14.69
N PRO A 31 4.84 10.38 -15.18
CA PRO A 31 3.88 9.28 -15.22
C PRO A 31 3.42 8.89 -13.82
N ASP A 32 2.21 8.34 -13.71
CA ASP A 32 1.71 7.83 -12.44
C ASP A 32 2.53 6.62 -11.98
N MET A 33 3.26 6.78 -10.88
CA MET A 33 4.12 5.76 -10.31
C MET A 33 3.44 4.93 -9.21
N ARG A 34 2.20 5.27 -8.84
CA ARG A 34 1.43 4.55 -7.82
C ARG A 34 1.27 3.05 -8.09
N PRO A 35 0.99 2.58 -9.33
CA PRO A 35 0.89 1.14 -9.61
C PRO A 35 2.21 0.39 -9.36
N LYS A 36 3.34 1.03 -9.70
CA LYS A 36 4.68 0.47 -9.45
C LYS A 36 4.97 0.38 -7.95
N ALA A 37 4.64 1.42 -7.20
CA ALA A 37 4.78 1.45 -5.75
C ALA A 37 3.96 0.34 -5.09
N SER A 38 2.69 0.17 -5.47
CA SER A 38 1.82 -0.91 -4.99
C SER A 38 2.42 -2.31 -5.28
N SER A 39 2.98 -2.51 -6.47
CA SER A 39 3.63 -3.77 -6.85
C SER A 39 4.84 -4.09 -5.96
N ILE A 40 5.66 -3.08 -5.63
CA ILE A 40 6.82 -3.24 -4.73
C ILE A 40 6.36 -3.59 -3.31
N VAL A 41 5.32 -2.95 -2.80
CA VAL A 41 4.77 -3.26 -1.47
C VAL A 41 4.24 -4.70 -1.43
N TRP A 42 3.62 -5.19 -2.50
CA TRP A 42 3.22 -6.59 -2.61
C TRP A 42 4.42 -7.55 -2.56
N VAL A 43 5.53 -7.20 -3.21
CA VAL A 43 6.79 -7.99 -3.09
C VAL A 43 7.28 -8.01 -1.63
N TRP A 44 7.20 -6.89 -0.92
CA TRP A 44 7.55 -6.84 0.51
C TRP A 44 6.60 -7.65 1.38
N LYS A 45 5.30 -7.66 1.06
CA LYS A 45 4.31 -8.48 1.76
C LYS A 45 4.63 -9.97 1.64
N VAL A 46 5.02 -10.45 0.44
CA VAL A 46 5.42 -11.84 0.22
C VAL A 46 6.67 -12.23 1.04
N ARG A 47 7.57 -11.27 1.30
CA ARG A 47 8.74 -11.48 2.16
C ARG A 47 8.41 -11.56 3.65
N GLY A 48 7.23 -11.08 4.05
CA GLY A 48 6.79 -11.04 5.44
C GLY A 48 7.32 -9.82 6.23
N ASN A 49 6.79 -9.64 7.43
CA ASN A 49 7.12 -8.53 8.34
C ASN A 49 6.92 -7.11 7.76
N LEU A 50 5.95 -6.95 6.87
CA LEU A 50 5.55 -5.65 6.34
C LEU A 50 4.71 -4.90 7.38
N PRO A 51 5.05 -3.64 7.73
CA PRO A 51 4.20 -2.86 8.62
C PRO A 51 2.81 -2.66 8.02
N HIS A 52 1.77 -2.87 8.82
CA HIS A 52 0.37 -2.82 8.39
C HIS A 52 -0.03 -1.48 7.75
N ALA A 53 0.54 -0.36 8.22
CA ALA A 53 0.29 0.95 7.62
C ALA A 53 0.75 1.02 6.14
N VAL A 54 1.86 0.35 5.81
CA VAL A 54 2.37 0.30 4.43
C VAL A 54 1.49 -0.60 3.57
N GLU A 55 1.04 -1.72 4.11
CA GLU A 55 0.10 -2.62 3.44
C GLU A 55 -1.25 -1.94 3.13
N ALA A 56 -1.85 -1.29 4.11
CA ALA A 56 -3.10 -0.56 3.95
C ALA A 56 -3.00 0.56 2.92
N THR A 57 -1.89 1.29 2.90
CA THR A 57 -1.65 2.35 1.91
C THR A 57 -1.62 1.78 0.49
N ALA A 58 -0.96 0.63 0.29
CA ALA A 58 -0.91 -0.04 -1.00
C ALA A 58 -2.30 -0.55 -1.42
N LEU A 59 -3.07 -1.17 -0.52
CA LEU A 59 -4.43 -1.66 -0.80
C LEU A 59 -5.40 -0.52 -1.16
N LEU A 60 -5.35 0.59 -0.43
CA LEU A 60 -6.17 1.77 -0.72
C LEU A 60 -5.80 2.39 -2.06
N THR A 61 -4.50 2.49 -2.35
CA THR A 61 -4.02 3.03 -3.63
C THR A 61 -4.43 2.13 -4.78
N ASP A 62 -4.33 0.81 -4.61
CA ASP A 62 -4.78 -0.18 -5.60
C ASP A 62 -6.29 -0.06 -5.85
N ALA A 63 -7.09 0.11 -4.80
CA ALA A 63 -8.53 0.36 -4.92
C ALA A 63 -8.83 1.62 -5.74
N ILE A 64 -8.13 2.73 -5.48
CA ILE A 64 -8.27 4.00 -6.22
C ILE A 64 -7.88 3.82 -7.69
N LEU A 65 -6.81 3.09 -7.98
CA LEU A 65 -6.35 2.84 -9.35
C LEU A 65 -7.34 1.96 -10.14
N HIS A 66 -8.10 1.12 -9.45
CA HIS A 66 -9.12 0.26 -10.05
C HIS A 66 -10.56 0.82 -9.94
N ASP A 67 -10.72 2.06 -9.49
CA ASP A 67 -12.02 2.72 -9.32
C ASP A 67 -12.57 3.28 -10.65
N ASP A 68 -12.93 2.37 -11.56
CA ASP A 68 -13.58 2.69 -12.83
C ASP A 68 -15.02 2.15 -12.83
N PRO A 69 -16.04 2.99 -12.59
CA PRO A 69 -17.44 2.55 -12.52
C PRO A 69 -18.01 2.12 -13.88
N GLY A 70 -17.33 2.45 -14.99
CA GLY A 70 -17.72 2.01 -16.33
C GLY A 70 -17.24 0.60 -16.67
N LYS A 71 -16.18 0.13 -16.02
CA LYS A 71 -15.58 -1.20 -16.25
C LYS A 71 -15.82 -2.18 -15.11
N ASN A 72 -15.89 -1.69 -13.88
CA ASN A 72 -16.00 -2.51 -12.68
C ASN A 72 -17.37 -2.38 -12.04
N SER A 73 -17.87 -3.49 -11.48
CA SER A 73 -19.14 -3.46 -10.77
C SER A 73 -19.03 -2.62 -9.49
N ILE A 74 -20.09 -1.88 -9.15
CA ILE A 74 -20.18 -1.12 -7.90
C ILE A 74 -19.94 -2.03 -6.68
N PHE A 75 -20.35 -3.29 -6.77
CA PHE A 75 -20.10 -4.29 -5.74
C PHE A 75 -18.59 -4.56 -5.57
N SER A 76 -17.86 -4.78 -6.67
CA SER A 76 -16.41 -5.01 -6.66
C SER A 76 -15.66 -3.82 -6.06
N ILE A 77 -16.03 -2.60 -6.43
CA ILE A 77 -15.42 -1.36 -5.90
C ILE A 77 -15.63 -1.31 -4.38
N ARG A 78 -16.87 -1.49 -3.90
CA ARG A 78 -17.19 -1.46 -2.47
C ARG A 78 -16.52 -2.60 -1.69
N ALA A 79 -16.38 -3.78 -2.30
CA ALA A 79 -15.69 -4.91 -1.69
C ALA A 79 -14.20 -4.60 -1.49
N THR A 80 -13.54 -4.04 -2.50
CA THR A 80 -12.12 -3.67 -2.41
C THR A 80 -11.88 -2.62 -1.32
N TYR A 81 -12.66 -1.53 -1.31
CA TYR A 81 -12.57 -0.52 -0.24
C TYR A 81 -12.86 -1.09 1.15
N SER A 82 -13.89 -1.92 1.28
CA SER A 82 -14.22 -2.58 2.56
C SER A 82 -13.07 -3.47 3.03
N SER A 83 -12.44 -4.24 2.15
CA SER A 83 -11.31 -5.10 2.50
C SER A 83 -10.07 -4.30 2.92
N ALA A 84 -9.78 -3.20 2.22
CA ALA A 84 -8.69 -2.30 2.58
C ALA A 84 -8.93 -1.67 3.95
N PHE A 85 -10.15 -1.22 4.24
CA PHE A 85 -10.52 -0.66 5.54
C PHE A 85 -10.49 -1.72 6.66
N CYS A 86 -11.04 -2.91 6.40
CA CYS A 86 -11.04 -4.01 7.36
C CYS A 86 -9.61 -4.42 7.76
N SER A 87 -8.66 -4.43 6.83
CA SER A 87 -7.25 -4.74 7.12
C SER A 87 -6.59 -3.72 8.06
N VAL A 88 -7.10 -2.48 8.11
CA VAL A 88 -6.66 -1.46 9.07
C VAL A 88 -7.28 -1.71 10.45
N SER A 89 -8.53 -2.17 10.51
CA SER A 89 -9.28 -2.34 11.75
C SER A 89 -9.09 -3.70 12.44
N ASP A 90 -8.78 -4.77 11.71
CA ASP A 90 -8.58 -6.13 12.26
C ASP A 90 -7.42 -6.17 13.29
N LEU A 91 -6.52 -5.19 13.25
CA LEU A 91 -5.46 -5.01 14.24
C LEU A 91 -5.87 -4.31 15.55
N SER A 92 -7.07 -3.73 15.64
CA SER A 92 -7.54 -3.11 16.90
C SER A 92 -8.04 -4.14 17.92
N LEU A 93 -8.28 -5.39 17.50
CA LEU A 93 -8.81 -6.47 18.35
C LEU A 93 -7.75 -7.52 18.73
N GLY A 94 -6.48 -7.27 18.40
CA GLY A 94 -5.33 -8.12 18.73
C GLY A 94 -4.55 -7.69 19.98
N TRP A 95 -5.21 -7.03 20.95
CA TRP A 95 -4.70 -6.76 22.31
C TRP A 95 -5.73 -7.23 23.34
#